data_AF-A0A372RPN6-F1
#
_entry.id   AF-A0A372RPN6-F1
#
_cell.length_a   1.000
_cell.length_b   1.000
_cell.length_c   1.000
_cell.angle_alpha   90.00
_cell.angle_beta   90.00
_cell.angle_gamma   90.00
#
_symmetry.space_group_name_H-M   'P 1'
#
loop_
_entity.id
_entity.type
_entity.pdbx_description
1 polymer ?
#
loop_
_entity_poly.entity_id
_entity_poly.type
_entity_poly.pdbx_seq_one_letter_code
_entity_poly.pdbx_strand_id
1 'polypeptide(L)'
;MSASEFSYRICDKCKKERRILKGVKICHCCHITKSIFKSSGNKVIDNFIKQVNYATEYGKLEFVSYDQFKNIEFIAEGGFSKIYKAIWADGPINNWNMIRYGIYNIVRENNYTVVLKKLKGSNNITSMELNELKAYLCSNENVDIYNISKYFGITTDPFTKDIIIVMNYYNSGNLVHYLSNDFYNISWKTKLSNLKDIIYGLKYIHSVYILHRDFHGGNIFFNENKAYIGDLGINKSATESTKSTYSTVNYGIIPYMAPEIFQGHMYTKASDIYSFGMIMWEFMTGRRLFGDKRHDTELIIDIYNGLRPPIVTNAPEGYIELMEECWNSNPKKRPTTADIYERICMLLYNERKSYYINNPTEIIKSIDIGPVTKNNPFAIYKSRYLGYINLSTKSLRDKSFGISYNMICNECKKKSTAFYNMQICRTCFNIKTKLKASGNKAIDEFIRYTQFESYDGKMEFVPYNQFKDIEFIAEGGFSKVYKATWIDDPINNFHNYYTVVLKKLNNSKNVTSKELNEVKYT
;
A
#
# COMPACT_ATOMS: atom_id res chain seq x y z
N MET A 1 -4.96 52.23 18.99
CA MET A 1 -4.25 51.83 17.76
C MET A 1 -5.29 51.39 16.75
N SER A 2 -5.35 52.10 15.63
CA SER A 2 -6.45 52.12 14.64
C SER A 2 -6.53 50.85 13.78
N ALA A 3 -7.74 50.60 13.26
CA ALA A 3 -8.06 49.54 12.32
C ALA A 3 -7.08 49.53 11.12
N SER A 4 -6.33 48.45 10.99
CA SER A 4 -5.33 48.24 9.93
C SER A 4 -5.97 48.20 8.53
N GLU A 5 -5.52 49.09 7.65
CA GLU A 5 -5.85 49.19 6.22
C GLU A 5 -5.34 47.97 5.42
N PHE A 6 -6.17 46.95 5.30
CA PHE A 6 -5.92 45.83 4.42
C PHE A 6 -6.78 45.94 3.15
N SER A 7 -6.22 45.58 1.99
CA SER A 7 -6.98 45.46 0.74
C SER A 7 -6.76 44.08 0.12
N TYR A 8 -7.77 43.54 -0.58
CA TYR A 8 -7.61 42.33 -1.37
C TYR A 8 -6.85 42.65 -2.66
N ARG A 9 -5.73 41.98 -2.88
CA ARG A 9 -4.85 42.16 -4.05
C ARG A 9 -4.21 40.83 -4.43
N ILE A 10 -3.76 40.69 -5.68
CA ILE A 10 -2.96 39.56 -6.12
C ILE A 10 -1.58 39.61 -5.44
N CYS A 11 -1.21 38.53 -4.75
CA CYS A 11 0.10 38.40 -4.13
C CYS A 11 1.19 38.13 -5.17
N ASP A 12 2.28 38.88 -5.15
CA ASP A 12 3.41 38.71 -6.10
C ASP A 12 4.06 37.33 -6.03
N LYS A 13 4.03 36.67 -4.86
CA LYS A 13 4.70 35.40 -4.61
C LYS A 13 3.83 34.17 -4.90
N CYS A 14 2.58 34.14 -4.43
CA CYS A 14 1.69 32.99 -4.64
C CYS A 14 0.65 33.19 -5.74
N LYS A 15 0.58 34.38 -6.33
CA LYS A 15 -0.34 34.75 -7.42
C LYS A 15 -1.83 34.54 -7.08
N LYS A 16 -2.18 34.44 -5.79
CA LYS A 16 -3.56 34.38 -5.31
C LYS A 16 -4.03 35.74 -4.84
N GLU A 17 -5.30 36.05 -5.08
CA GLU A 17 -5.96 37.19 -4.47
C GLU A 17 -6.15 36.95 -2.98
N ARG A 18 -5.54 37.80 -2.15
CA ARG A 18 -5.55 37.66 -0.69
C ARG A 18 -5.56 39.03 -0.05
N ARG A 19 -5.86 39.07 1.24
CA ARG A 19 -5.72 40.27 2.08
C ARG A 19 -4.24 40.63 2.21
N ILE A 20 -3.85 41.82 1.74
CA ILE A 20 -2.48 42.34 1.80
C ILE A 20 -2.47 43.71 2.50
N LEU A 21 -1.45 43.96 3.32
CA LEU A 21 -1.18 45.27 3.94
C LEU A 21 -0.89 46.31 2.85
N LYS A 22 -1.45 47.51 2.99
CA LYS A 22 -1.18 48.63 2.08
C LYS A 22 0.34 48.89 2.04
N GLY A 23 0.93 48.93 0.83
CA GLY A 23 2.38 49.10 0.63
C GLY A 23 3.20 47.79 0.56
N VAL A 24 2.60 46.63 0.84
CA VAL A 24 3.28 45.32 0.74
C VAL A 24 2.84 44.59 -0.52
N LYS A 25 3.76 43.88 -1.18
CA LYS A 25 3.47 43.11 -2.42
C LYS A 25 3.19 41.62 -2.20
N ILE A 26 3.49 41.09 -1.01
CA ILE A 26 3.30 39.69 -0.63
C ILE A 26 2.19 39.54 0.41
N CYS A 27 1.37 38.51 0.27
CA CYS A 27 0.31 38.20 1.24
C CYS A 27 0.89 37.68 2.56
N HIS A 28 0.05 37.74 3.60
CA HIS A 28 0.40 37.29 4.95
C HIS A 28 0.85 35.82 5.01
N CYS A 29 0.14 34.91 4.32
CA CYS A 29 0.54 33.50 4.20
C CYS A 29 1.94 33.32 3.60
N CYS A 30 2.28 34.12 2.59
CA CYS A 30 3.59 34.11 1.94
C CYS A 30 4.72 34.63 2.83
N HIS A 31 4.40 35.60 3.69
CA HIS A 31 5.32 36.16 4.68
C HIS A 31 5.60 35.14 5.79
N ILE A 32 4.58 34.52 6.37
CA ILE A 32 4.73 33.47 7.40
C ILE A 32 5.47 32.26 6.88
N THR A 33 5.11 31.80 5.68
CA THR A 33 5.82 30.66 5.11
C THR A 33 7.30 31.00 4.97
N LYS A 34 7.67 32.27 4.69
CA LYS A 34 9.09 32.67 4.66
C LYS A 34 9.76 32.60 6.04
N SER A 35 9.04 32.89 7.14
CA SER A 35 9.61 32.87 8.49
C SER A 35 9.70 31.46 9.09
N ILE A 36 8.80 30.55 8.75
CA ILE A 36 8.77 29.17 9.28
C ILE A 36 9.55 28.20 8.39
N PHE A 37 9.60 28.44 7.07
CA PHE A 37 10.14 27.47 6.12
C PHE A 37 11.64 27.26 6.29
N LYS A 38 12.00 26.02 6.62
CA LYS A 38 13.36 25.50 6.55
C LYS A 38 13.54 24.78 5.21
N SER A 39 14.61 25.09 4.48
CA SER A 39 14.91 24.38 3.22
C SER A 39 15.42 22.98 3.52
N SER A 40 14.95 22.02 2.74
CA SER A 40 15.45 20.64 2.75
C SER A 40 16.73 20.45 1.94
N GLY A 41 17.14 21.46 1.16
CA GLY A 41 18.15 21.31 0.11
C GLY A 41 17.64 20.62 -1.17
N ASN A 42 16.44 20.01 -1.14
CA ASN A 42 15.80 19.39 -2.29
C ASN A 42 14.69 20.31 -2.83
N LYS A 43 14.86 20.81 -4.06
CA LYS A 43 13.91 21.73 -4.70
C LYS A 43 12.51 21.13 -4.86
N VAL A 44 12.36 19.82 -5.06
CA VAL A 44 11.07 19.15 -5.23
C VAL A 44 10.29 19.18 -3.91
N ILE A 45 10.93 18.78 -2.81
CA ILE A 45 10.33 18.80 -1.46
C ILE A 45 10.01 20.24 -1.04
N ASP A 46 10.96 21.15 -1.23
CA ASP A 46 10.80 22.56 -0.90
C ASP A 46 9.61 23.19 -1.63
N ASN A 47 9.48 22.89 -2.93
CA ASN A 47 8.38 23.39 -3.74
C ASN A 47 7.04 22.76 -3.32
N PHE A 48 7.01 21.47 -3.02
CA PHE A 48 5.82 20.78 -2.53
C PHE A 48 5.30 21.41 -1.22
N ILE A 49 6.16 21.55 -0.21
CA ILE A 49 5.80 22.14 1.09
C ILE A 49 5.31 23.58 0.91
N LYS A 50 6.04 24.39 0.13
CA LYS A 50 5.63 25.76 -0.19
C LYS A 50 4.27 25.82 -0.86
N GLN A 51 4.03 24.98 -1.87
CA GLN A 51 2.78 24.97 -2.61
C GLN A 51 1.60 24.61 -1.70
N VAL A 52 1.74 23.59 -0.85
CA VAL A 52 0.70 23.23 0.14
C VAL A 52 0.43 24.39 1.10
N ASN A 53 1.48 24.98 1.67
CA ASN A 53 1.34 26.09 2.63
C ASN A 53 0.82 27.39 1.99
N TYR A 54 1.02 27.60 0.69
CA TYR A 54 0.43 28.72 -0.06
C TYR A 54 -0.98 28.45 -0.56
N ALA A 55 -1.35 27.18 -0.73
CA ALA A 55 -2.61 26.80 -1.34
C ALA A 55 -3.77 27.19 -0.43
N THR A 56 -3.69 26.90 0.85
CA THR A 56 -4.78 27.11 1.80
C THR A 56 -4.29 27.87 3.02
N GLU A 57 -5.20 28.54 3.70
CA GLU A 57 -4.95 29.05 5.04
C GLU A 57 -4.92 27.93 6.08
N TYR A 58 -4.81 26.65 5.69
CA TYR A 58 -4.71 25.47 6.55
C TYR A 58 -3.48 24.62 6.24
N GLY A 59 -2.63 25.01 5.29
CA GLY A 59 -1.37 24.33 5.02
C GLY A 59 -0.41 24.48 6.20
N LYS A 60 -0.12 23.36 6.86
CA LYS A 60 0.67 23.26 8.11
C LYS A 60 1.88 22.31 7.93
N LEU A 61 2.38 22.14 6.71
CA LEU A 61 3.49 21.21 6.45
C LEU A 61 4.84 21.84 6.79
N GLU A 62 5.70 21.06 7.43
CA GLU A 62 7.08 21.44 7.75
C GLU A 62 8.09 20.53 7.05
N PHE A 63 9.26 21.08 6.71
CA PHE A 63 10.44 20.23 6.56
C PHE A 63 11.06 20.07 7.94
N VAL A 64 11.25 18.83 8.36
CA VAL A 64 11.81 18.50 9.68
C VAL A 64 13.18 17.89 9.49
N SER A 65 14.19 18.42 10.18
CA SER A 65 15.54 17.84 10.12
C SER A 65 15.54 16.47 10.81
N TYR A 66 16.21 15.48 10.22
CA TYR A 66 16.11 14.09 10.68
C TYR A 66 16.63 13.89 12.11
N ASP A 67 17.61 14.68 12.55
CA ASP A 67 18.21 14.65 13.90
C ASP A 67 17.22 15.02 15.02
N GLN A 68 16.07 15.61 14.67
CA GLN A 68 14.97 15.93 15.59
C GLN A 68 14.19 14.70 16.05
N PHE A 69 14.31 13.58 15.35
CA PHE A 69 13.62 12.34 15.69
C PHE A 69 14.48 11.48 16.60
N LYS A 70 13.94 11.18 17.79
CA LYS A 70 14.54 10.32 18.81
C LYS A 70 13.71 9.04 18.97
N ASN A 71 14.29 8.01 19.57
CA ASN A 71 13.63 6.72 19.86
C ASN A 71 12.93 6.15 18.61
N ILE A 72 13.65 6.09 17.49
CA ILE A 72 13.10 5.60 16.23
C ILE A 72 12.97 4.08 16.31
N GLU A 73 11.74 3.59 16.32
CA GLU A 73 11.39 2.17 16.44
C GLU A 73 10.71 1.70 15.15
N PHE A 74 11.15 0.57 14.60
CA PHE A 74 10.48 -0.03 13.44
C PHE A 74 9.15 -0.66 13.83
N ILE A 75 8.05 -0.28 13.17
CA ILE A 75 6.70 -0.81 13.43
C ILE A 75 6.35 -1.90 12.42
N ALA A 76 6.51 -1.58 11.13
CA ALA A 76 5.98 -2.42 10.06
C ALA A 76 6.65 -2.13 8.71
N GLU A 77 6.57 -3.11 7.82
CA GLU A 77 6.98 -2.97 6.43
C GLU A 77 5.84 -3.34 5.49
N GLY A 78 5.41 -2.36 4.70
CA GLY A 78 4.45 -2.52 3.62
C GLY A 78 5.14 -2.84 2.29
N GLY A 79 4.35 -2.91 1.21
CA GLY A 79 4.87 -3.13 -0.14
C GLY A 79 5.87 -2.05 -0.55
N PHE A 80 5.52 -0.78 -0.33
CA PHE A 80 6.26 0.38 -0.86
C PHE A 80 6.96 1.23 0.20
N SER A 81 6.77 0.91 1.49
CA SER A 81 7.27 1.74 2.58
C SER A 81 7.66 0.94 3.81
N LYS A 82 8.53 1.55 4.62
CA LYS A 82 8.84 1.12 5.99
C LYS A 82 8.28 2.16 6.95
N ILE A 83 7.64 1.69 8.01
CA ILE A 83 6.95 2.52 9.00
C ILE A 83 7.72 2.46 10.31
N TYR A 84 8.03 3.62 10.85
CA TYR A 84 8.70 3.76 12.14
C TYR A 84 7.87 4.65 13.07
N LYS A 85 7.95 4.40 14.37
CA LYS A 85 7.50 5.29 15.44
C LYS A 85 8.68 6.13 15.89
N ALA A 86 8.47 7.40 16.19
CA ALA A 86 9.53 8.25 16.74
C ALA A 86 8.96 9.34 17.64
N ILE A 87 9.82 9.91 18.48
CA ILE A 87 9.55 11.14 19.22
C ILE A 87 10.17 12.30 18.45
N TRP A 88 9.36 13.28 18.04
CA TRP A 88 9.82 14.54 17.48
C TRP A 88 10.10 15.51 18.64
N ALA A 89 11.37 15.82 18.89
CA ALA A 89 11.82 16.63 20.03
C ALA A 89 11.14 18.02 20.07
N ASP A 90 11.26 18.79 18.98
CA ASP A 90 10.58 20.09 18.87
C ASP A 90 9.06 19.95 18.73
N GLY A 91 8.59 18.86 18.11
CA GLY A 91 7.17 18.64 17.81
C GLY A 91 6.57 19.61 16.79
N PRO A 92 5.29 19.39 16.41
CA PRO A 92 4.59 20.23 15.45
C PRO A 92 4.29 21.60 16.04
N ILE A 93 4.21 22.62 15.17
CA ILE A 93 3.72 23.94 15.56
C ILE A 93 2.24 23.83 15.97
N ASN A 94 1.89 24.32 17.16
CA ASN A 94 0.53 24.27 17.69
C ASN A 94 -0.29 25.51 17.26
N ASN A 95 0.36 26.68 17.19
CA ASN A 95 -0.32 27.96 17.07
C ASN A 95 -0.33 28.53 15.65
N TRP A 96 -0.42 27.66 14.64
CA TRP A 96 -0.47 28.05 13.23
C TRP A 96 -1.47 29.19 12.94
N ASN A 97 -2.65 29.16 13.58
CA ASN A 97 -3.67 30.18 13.42
C ASN A 97 -3.21 31.55 13.98
N MET A 98 -2.58 31.56 15.16
CA MET A 98 -2.07 32.81 15.75
C MET A 98 -0.94 33.41 14.92
N ILE A 99 -0.03 32.56 14.40
CA ILE A 99 1.02 33.02 13.49
C ILE A 99 0.38 33.68 12.25
N ARG A 100 -0.71 33.10 11.73
CA ARG A 100 -1.55 33.66 10.65
C ARG A 100 -2.32 34.93 10.97
N TYR A 101 -2.40 35.34 12.23
CA TYR A 101 -2.93 36.66 12.61
C TYR A 101 -1.82 37.65 13.01
N GLY A 102 -0.53 37.31 12.78
CA GLY A 102 0.59 38.20 13.01
C GLY A 102 1.21 38.11 14.41
N ILE A 103 0.89 37.06 15.18
CA ILE A 103 1.53 36.75 16.46
C ILE A 103 2.74 35.84 16.17
N TYR A 104 3.95 36.39 16.23
CA TYR A 104 5.15 35.70 15.71
C TYR A 104 5.84 34.74 16.69
N ASN A 105 5.34 34.59 17.91
CA ASN A 105 5.90 33.64 18.86
C ASN A 105 5.47 32.21 18.47
N ILE A 106 6.40 31.40 17.96
CA ILE A 106 6.12 30.01 17.59
C ILE A 106 5.99 29.17 18.86
N VAL A 107 4.85 28.51 19.03
CA VAL A 107 4.61 27.54 20.11
C VAL A 107 4.54 26.16 19.48
N ARG A 108 5.27 25.21 20.07
CA ARG A 108 5.32 23.82 19.61
C ARG A 108 4.87 22.85 20.69
N GLU A 109 4.37 21.70 20.25
CA GLU A 109 4.04 20.58 21.13
C GLU A 109 5.27 19.67 21.30
N ASN A 110 6.19 20.06 22.17
CA ASN A 110 7.46 19.35 22.37
C ASN A 110 7.27 17.85 22.68
N ASN A 111 8.23 17.02 22.26
CA ASN A 111 8.24 15.57 22.45
C ASN A 111 7.00 14.85 21.90
N TYR A 112 6.55 15.27 20.71
CA TYR A 112 5.38 14.71 20.07
C TYR A 112 5.67 13.33 19.46
N THR A 113 4.79 12.36 19.69
CA THR A 113 4.91 11.03 19.07
C THR A 113 4.38 11.04 17.64
N VAL A 114 5.21 10.63 16.69
CA VAL A 114 4.90 10.62 15.25
C VAL A 114 5.15 9.25 14.63
N VAL A 115 4.54 9.05 13.47
CA VAL A 115 4.92 7.99 12.53
C VAL A 115 5.78 8.58 11.43
N LEU A 116 6.89 7.90 11.15
CA LEU A 116 7.80 8.16 10.04
C LEU A 116 7.58 7.09 8.97
N LYS A 117 6.92 7.48 7.88
CA LYS A 117 6.68 6.61 6.73
C LYS A 117 7.77 6.83 5.67
N LYS A 118 8.78 5.95 5.67
CA LYS A 118 9.88 5.95 4.70
C LYS A 118 9.47 5.28 3.40
N LEU A 119 9.50 6.01 2.30
CA LEU A 119 9.16 5.51 0.96
C LEU A 119 10.39 4.86 0.33
N LYS A 120 10.29 3.59 -0.08
CA LYS A 120 11.42 2.83 -0.62
C LYS A 120 11.83 3.36 -2.00
N GLY A 121 13.12 3.60 -2.22
CA GLY A 121 13.65 3.99 -3.54
C GLY A 121 13.19 5.38 -3.99
N SER A 122 12.91 6.28 -3.05
CA SER A 122 12.36 7.61 -3.30
C SER A 122 13.43 8.70 -3.36
N ASN A 123 14.70 8.32 -3.42
CA ASN A 123 15.83 9.24 -3.54
C ASN A 123 15.81 10.08 -4.83
N ASN A 124 15.13 9.61 -5.88
CA ASN A 124 14.97 10.30 -7.17
C ASN A 124 13.52 10.76 -7.42
N ILE A 125 12.78 11.08 -6.36
CA ILE A 125 11.36 11.44 -6.46
C ILE A 125 11.15 12.58 -7.49
N THR A 126 10.04 12.54 -8.22
CA THR A 126 9.57 13.68 -9.02
C THR A 126 8.38 14.37 -8.34
N SER A 127 8.08 15.61 -8.73
CA SER A 127 6.90 16.32 -8.22
C SER A 127 5.59 15.58 -8.52
N MET A 128 5.56 14.78 -9.60
CA MET A 128 4.40 13.96 -9.95
C MET A 128 4.04 12.98 -8.85
N GLU A 129 5.02 12.55 -8.08
CA GLU A 129 4.82 11.50 -7.09
C GLU A 129 4.20 11.97 -5.79
N LEU A 130 4.26 13.28 -5.56
CA LEU A 130 3.57 13.95 -4.46
C LEU A 130 2.28 14.64 -4.92
N ASN A 131 1.86 14.51 -6.19
CA ASN A 131 0.72 15.27 -6.72
C ASN A 131 -0.62 14.89 -6.07
N GLU A 132 -0.86 13.61 -5.78
CA GLU A 132 -2.13 13.19 -5.15
C GLU A 132 -2.20 13.69 -3.71
N LEU A 133 -1.11 13.52 -2.94
CA LEU A 133 -0.98 14.10 -1.60
C LEU A 133 -1.09 15.63 -1.64
N LYS A 134 -0.50 16.28 -2.65
CA LYS A 134 -0.61 17.72 -2.86
C LYS A 134 -2.04 18.13 -3.13
N ALA A 135 -2.74 17.46 -4.04
CA ALA A 135 -4.12 17.79 -4.40
C ALA A 135 -5.00 17.74 -3.14
N TYR A 136 -4.84 16.69 -2.34
CA TYR A 136 -5.54 16.52 -1.06
C TYR A 136 -5.21 17.64 -0.05
N LEU A 137 -3.94 17.94 0.16
CA LEU A 137 -3.55 18.96 1.13
C LEU A 137 -3.86 20.39 0.65
N CYS A 138 -3.94 20.60 -0.67
CA CYS A 138 -4.27 21.89 -1.29
C CYS A 138 -5.77 22.15 -1.40
N SER A 139 -6.63 21.13 -1.28
CA SER A 139 -8.07 21.25 -1.55
C SER A 139 -8.89 21.81 -0.39
N ASN A 140 -8.27 22.25 0.71
CA ASN A 140 -9.00 22.34 1.98
C ASN A 140 -9.24 23.71 2.62
N GLU A 141 -10.47 23.83 3.14
CA GLU A 141 -10.85 24.54 4.37
C GLU A 141 -10.83 23.52 5.53
N ASN A 142 -9.81 23.56 6.39
CA ASN A 142 -9.70 22.81 7.66
C ASN A 142 -9.71 21.26 7.59
N VAL A 143 -8.59 20.68 7.13
CA VAL A 143 -8.31 19.23 7.02
C VAL A 143 -8.58 18.42 8.29
N ASP A 144 -8.41 19.02 9.46
CA ASP A 144 -8.57 18.36 10.76
C ASP A 144 -10.02 17.85 11.01
N ILE A 145 -11.00 18.25 10.18
CA ILE A 145 -12.43 17.92 10.32
C ILE A 145 -12.83 16.64 9.58
N TYR A 146 -12.05 16.14 8.62
CA TYR A 146 -12.55 15.16 7.64
C TYR A 146 -12.20 13.69 7.89
N ASN A 147 -11.87 13.28 9.12
CA ASN A 147 -11.56 11.87 9.43
C ASN A 147 -10.48 11.27 8.49
N ILE A 148 -9.46 12.06 8.18
CA ILE A 148 -8.30 11.64 7.38
C ILE A 148 -7.04 11.94 8.18
N SER A 149 -6.00 11.13 7.97
CA SER A 149 -4.76 11.17 8.71
C SER A 149 -4.08 12.53 8.57
N LYS A 150 -3.56 13.03 9.70
CA LYS A 150 -2.83 14.29 9.72
C LYS A 150 -1.39 14.08 9.25
N TYR A 151 -0.96 14.95 8.34
CA TYR A 151 0.40 15.03 7.81
C TYR A 151 1.07 16.28 8.38
N PHE A 152 2.18 16.10 9.09
CA PHE A 152 2.91 17.22 9.70
C PHE A 152 4.00 17.75 8.77
N GLY A 153 4.59 16.90 7.94
CA GLY A 153 5.75 17.31 7.19
C GLY A 153 6.46 16.20 6.46
N ILE A 154 7.65 16.55 5.97
CA ILE A 154 8.58 15.65 5.29
C ILE A 154 9.96 15.78 5.94
N THR A 155 10.66 14.66 6.05
CA THR A 155 12.10 14.60 6.29
C THR A 155 12.74 13.70 5.23
N THR A 156 14.07 13.63 5.25
CA THR A 156 14.83 12.75 4.35
C THR A 156 15.74 11.85 5.18
N ASP A 157 15.82 10.58 4.78
CA ASP A 157 16.78 9.67 5.38
C ASP A 157 18.20 10.18 5.13
N PRO A 158 19.04 10.34 6.17
CA PRO A 158 20.36 10.92 6.00
C PRO A 158 21.29 10.06 5.15
N PHE A 159 21.06 8.75 5.07
CA PHE A 159 21.89 7.79 4.34
C PHE A 159 21.33 7.50 2.95
N THR A 160 20.09 7.02 2.88
CA THR A 160 19.49 6.58 1.60
C THR A 160 18.94 7.75 0.79
N LYS A 161 18.74 8.91 1.41
CA LYS A 161 18.06 10.09 0.84
C LYS A 161 16.60 9.83 0.45
N ASP A 162 16.04 8.70 0.88
CA ASP A 162 14.61 8.42 0.72
C ASP A 162 13.78 9.46 1.46
N ILE A 163 12.64 9.82 0.88
CA ILE A 163 11.62 10.63 1.53
C ILE A 163 10.99 9.86 2.68
N ILE A 164 10.79 10.59 3.77
CA ILE A 164 10.06 10.13 4.93
C ILE A 164 8.93 11.12 5.20
N ILE A 165 7.70 10.64 5.15
CA ILE A 165 6.52 11.43 5.49
C ILE A 165 6.29 11.36 7.00
N VAL A 166 6.16 12.52 7.63
CA VAL A 166 5.90 12.67 9.07
C VAL A 166 4.40 12.83 9.28
N MET A 167 3.78 11.90 10.00
CA MET A 167 2.33 11.83 10.19
C MET A 167 1.97 11.51 11.65
N ASN A 168 0.71 11.68 11.99
CA ASN A 168 0.21 11.41 13.34
C ASN A 168 0.36 9.93 13.73
N TYR A 169 0.73 9.68 14.99
CA TYR A 169 0.66 8.35 15.57
C TYR A 169 -0.73 8.11 16.17
N TYR A 170 -1.31 6.96 15.83
CA TYR A 170 -2.65 6.57 16.24
C TYR A 170 -2.53 5.46 17.29
N ASN A 171 -2.81 5.79 18.55
CA ASN A 171 -2.55 4.91 19.70
C ASN A 171 -3.31 3.57 19.63
N SER A 172 -4.51 3.56 19.04
CA SER A 172 -5.32 2.34 18.90
C SER A 172 -4.94 1.50 17.68
N GLY A 173 -3.96 1.94 16.88
CA GLY A 173 -3.47 1.23 15.70
C GLY A 173 -4.41 1.32 14.51
N ASN A 174 -4.26 0.37 13.58
CA ASN A 174 -5.15 0.24 12.42
C ASN A 174 -6.38 -0.64 12.72
N LEU A 175 -7.33 -0.76 11.79
CA LEU A 175 -8.56 -1.55 11.97
C LEU A 175 -8.29 -2.99 12.43
N VAL A 176 -7.24 -3.60 11.87
CA VAL A 176 -6.86 -4.97 12.21
C VAL A 176 -6.52 -5.09 13.68
N HIS A 177 -5.64 -4.21 14.16
CA HIS A 177 -5.25 -4.16 15.57
C HIS A 177 -6.43 -3.77 16.47
N TYR A 178 -7.20 -2.75 16.08
CA TYR A 178 -8.35 -2.25 16.81
C TYR A 178 -9.40 -3.35 17.05
N LEU A 179 -9.79 -4.09 16.00
CA LEU A 179 -10.74 -5.20 16.14
C LEU A 179 -10.11 -6.38 16.89
N SER A 180 -8.82 -6.68 16.68
CA SER A 180 -8.19 -7.84 17.31
C SER A 180 -8.08 -7.73 18.84
N ASN A 181 -8.03 -6.52 19.37
CA ASN A 181 -7.89 -6.32 20.80
C ASN A 181 -9.23 -6.41 21.56
N ASP A 182 -10.33 -5.95 20.95
CA ASP A 182 -11.55 -5.67 21.72
C ASP A 182 -12.87 -5.97 20.97
N PHE A 183 -12.84 -6.79 19.91
CA PHE A 183 -13.99 -7.01 19.00
C PHE A 183 -15.35 -7.19 19.70
N TYR A 184 -15.42 -8.04 20.73
CA TYR A 184 -16.68 -8.37 21.42
C TYR A 184 -17.20 -7.25 22.34
N ASN A 185 -16.35 -6.30 22.73
CA ASN A 185 -16.76 -5.16 23.56
C ASN A 185 -17.05 -3.90 22.72
N ILE A 186 -16.68 -3.90 21.44
CA ILE A 186 -17.01 -2.81 20.52
C ILE A 186 -18.48 -2.93 20.09
N SER A 187 -19.37 -2.18 20.74
CA SER A 187 -20.80 -2.15 20.42
C SER A 187 -21.09 -1.77 18.96
N TRP A 188 -22.24 -2.19 18.42
CA TRP A 188 -22.69 -1.79 17.08
C TRP A 188 -22.80 -0.27 16.91
N LYS A 189 -23.21 0.46 17.95
CA LYS A 189 -23.18 1.93 17.96
C LYS A 189 -21.77 2.48 17.68
N THR A 190 -20.74 1.91 18.31
CA THR A 190 -19.35 2.30 18.08
C THR A 190 -18.88 1.91 16.67
N LYS A 191 -19.18 0.69 16.22
CA LYS A 191 -18.87 0.24 14.85
C LYS A 191 -19.48 1.15 13.78
N LEU A 192 -20.76 1.51 13.93
CA LEU A 192 -21.46 2.44 13.02
C LEU A 192 -20.91 3.86 13.10
N SER A 193 -20.52 4.35 14.28
CA SER A 193 -19.84 5.64 14.42
C SER A 193 -18.51 5.67 13.67
N ASN A 194 -17.72 4.60 13.79
CA ASN A 194 -16.45 4.47 13.08
C ASN A 194 -16.65 4.38 11.56
N LEU A 195 -17.64 3.62 11.10
CA LEU A 195 -17.98 3.54 9.68
C LEU A 195 -18.46 4.90 9.11
N LYS A 196 -19.21 5.67 9.91
CA LYS A 196 -19.63 7.03 9.56
C LYS A 196 -18.41 7.94 9.35
N ASP A 197 -17.45 7.89 10.26
CA ASP A 197 -16.18 8.64 10.17
C ASP A 197 -15.41 8.25 8.89
N ILE A 198 -15.30 6.95 8.61
CA ILE A 198 -14.61 6.43 7.43
C ILE A 198 -15.30 6.90 6.14
N ILE A 199 -16.62 6.73 6.00
CA ILE A 199 -17.31 7.14 4.78
C ILE A 199 -17.35 8.66 4.61
N TYR A 200 -17.38 9.42 5.70
CA TYR A 200 -17.26 10.88 5.64
C TYR A 200 -15.91 11.32 5.07
N GLY A 201 -14.82 10.71 5.52
CA GLY A 201 -13.50 10.94 4.94
C GLY A 201 -13.40 10.53 3.47
N LEU A 202 -13.97 9.38 3.10
CA LEU A 202 -13.95 8.91 1.72
C LEU A 202 -14.79 9.82 0.80
N LYS A 203 -15.94 10.31 1.28
CA LYS A 203 -16.77 11.31 0.60
C LYS A 203 -15.97 12.57 0.28
N TYR A 204 -15.17 13.06 1.23
CA TYR A 204 -14.30 14.21 1.03
C TYR A 204 -13.21 13.94 -0.02
N ILE A 205 -12.52 12.80 0.07
CA ILE A 205 -11.50 12.38 -0.92
C ILE A 205 -12.11 12.35 -2.33
N HIS A 206 -13.31 11.79 -2.47
CA HIS A 206 -14.01 11.72 -3.75
C HIS A 206 -14.52 13.08 -4.24
N SER A 207 -14.88 14.02 -3.36
CA SER A 207 -15.33 15.37 -3.76
C SER A 207 -14.20 16.22 -4.34
N VAL A 208 -12.95 15.92 -3.98
CA VAL A 208 -11.76 16.59 -4.53
C VAL A 208 -11.14 15.81 -5.70
N TYR A 209 -11.91 14.89 -6.30
CA TYR A 209 -11.55 14.08 -7.47
C TYR A 209 -10.34 13.13 -7.25
N ILE A 210 -10.06 12.77 -6.00
CA ILE A 210 -9.04 11.78 -5.65
C ILE A 210 -9.70 10.40 -5.50
N LEU A 211 -8.97 9.36 -5.90
CA LEU A 211 -9.32 7.96 -5.65
C LEU A 211 -8.33 7.39 -4.65
N HIS A 212 -8.79 6.60 -3.69
CA HIS A 212 -7.90 6.00 -2.70
C HIS A 212 -7.09 4.83 -3.29
N ARG A 213 -7.73 3.94 -4.05
CA ARG A 213 -7.17 2.79 -4.79
C ARG A 213 -6.58 1.65 -3.95
N ASP A 214 -6.06 1.95 -2.77
CA ASP A 214 -5.53 0.97 -1.80
C ASP A 214 -6.34 1.03 -0.49
N PHE A 215 -7.67 1.09 -0.61
CA PHE A 215 -8.56 1.27 0.53
C PHE A 215 -8.78 -0.06 1.25
N HIS A 216 -8.33 -0.18 2.49
CA HIS A 216 -8.39 -1.44 3.23
C HIS A 216 -8.23 -1.21 4.74
N GLY A 217 -8.58 -2.20 5.57
CA GLY A 217 -8.51 -2.08 7.05
C GLY A 217 -7.12 -1.67 7.58
N GLY A 218 -6.04 -2.08 6.92
CA GLY A 218 -4.67 -1.65 7.27
C GLY A 218 -4.38 -0.15 7.12
N ASN A 219 -5.20 0.58 6.37
CA ASN A 219 -5.09 2.02 6.11
C ASN A 219 -6.19 2.82 6.84
N ILE A 220 -6.95 2.18 7.74
CA ILE A 220 -7.90 2.86 8.63
C ILE A 220 -7.30 2.87 10.03
N PHE A 221 -7.03 4.04 10.58
CA PHE A 221 -6.40 4.23 11.88
C PHE A 221 -7.39 4.74 12.93
N PHE A 222 -7.11 4.42 14.19
CA PHE A 222 -7.99 4.74 15.31
C PHE A 222 -7.25 5.54 16.37
N ASN A 223 -7.87 6.63 16.80
CA ASN A 223 -7.49 7.31 18.03
C ASN A 223 -8.75 7.46 18.88
N GLU A 224 -8.69 6.92 20.11
CA GLU A 224 -9.86 6.82 20.98
C GLU A 224 -11.03 6.12 20.24
N ASN A 225 -12.16 6.82 20.07
CA ASN A 225 -13.37 6.33 19.41
C ASN A 225 -13.61 6.96 18.03
N LYS A 226 -12.54 7.43 17.36
CA LYS A 226 -12.63 8.03 16.01
C LYS A 226 -11.77 7.28 15.01
N ALA A 227 -12.30 7.13 13.81
CA ALA A 227 -11.61 6.50 12.69
C ALA A 227 -11.04 7.56 11.73
N TYR A 228 -9.88 7.25 11.15
CA TYR A 228 -9.15 8.11 10.23
C TYR A 228 -8.65 7.31 9.03
N ILE A 229 -8.90 7.79 7.81
CA ILE A 229 -8.31 7.23 6.60
C ILE A 229 -6.86 7.69 6.49
N GLY A 230 -5.92 6.77 6.30
CA GLY A 230 -4.53 7.09 5.99
C GLY A 230 -4.06 6.53 4.65
N ASP A 231 -2.80 6.77 4.33
CA ASP A 231 -2.14 6.31 3.11
C ASP A 231 -2.81 6.74 1.78
N LEU A 232 -2.94 8.04 1.58
CA LEU A 232 -3.49 8.60 0.34
C LEU A 232 -2.44 8.63 -0.78
N GLY A 233 -2.59 7.80 -1.81
CA GLY A 233 -2.05 8.06 -3.16
C GLY A 233 -0.53 8.12 -3.32
N ILE A 234 0.25 7.85 -2.26
CA ILE A 234 1.72 7.98 -2.28
C ILE A 234 2.39 6.71 -2.86
N ASN A 235 1.69 5.57 -2.85
CA ASN A 235 2.27 4.28 -3.22
C ASN A 235 2.40 4.06 -4.74
N LYS A 236 1.59 4.74 -5.57
CA LYS A 236 1.60 4.52 -7.03
C LYS A 236 2.80 5.13 -7.71
N SER A 237 3.26 6.24 -7.18
CA SER A 237 4.02 7.18 -7.97
C SER A 237 5.53 6.94 -7.89
N ALA A 238 6.05 6.58 -6.71
CA ALA A 238 7.46 6.25 -6.47
C ALA A 238 8.01 5.11 -7.36
N THR A 239 7.15 4.29 -7.96
CA THR A 239 7.52 3.15 -8.81
C THR A 239 7.29 3.37 -10.31
N GLU A 240 6.62 4.46 -10.72
CA GLU A 240 6.25 4.73 -12.12
C GLU A 240 7.25 5.67 -12.85
N SER A 241 8.36 6.05 -12.22
CA SER A 241 9.41 6.89 -12.83
C SER A 241 10.11 6.25 -14.04
N THR A 242 9.76 5.02 -14.43
CA THR A 242 10.23 4.37 -15.66
C THR A 242 9.09 3.93 -16.58
N LYS A 243 8.77 4.79 -17.57
CA LYS A 243 8.17 4.47 -18.88
C LYS A 243 6.86 3.63 -18.90
N SER A 244 5.70 4.30 -18.90
CA SER A 244 4.67 4.20 -19.97
C SER A 244 3.38 4.92 -19.57
N THR A 245 2.88 5.79 -20.45
CA THR A 245 1.66 6.60 -20.30
C THR A 245 0.35 5.81 -20.45
N TYR A 246 0.36 4.47 -20.42
CA TYR A 246 -0.85 3.65 -20.65
C TYR A 246 -0.88 2.29 -19.92
N SER A 247 -0.06 2.06 -18.89
CA SER A 247 -0.06 0.73 -18.26
C SER A 247 -1.17 0.57 -17.22
N THR A 248 -2.04 -0.41 -17.48
CA THR A 248 -3.07 -1.05 -16.65
C THR A 248 -2.44 -1.80 -15.48
N VAL A 249 -1.67 -1.10 -14.65
CA VAL A 249 -0.91 -1.75 -13.58
C VAL A 249 -1.83 -2.05 -12.39
N ASN A 250 -2.28 -3.30 -12.28
CA ASN A 250 -3.12 -3.76 -11.18
C ASN A 250 -2.27 -3.92 -9.90
N TYR A 251 -2.45 -3.01 -8.95
CA TYR A 251 -1.82 -3.06 -7.63
C TYR A 251 -2.89 -3.07 -6.54
N GLY A 252 -2.70 -3.87 -5.51
CA GLY A 252 -3.57 -3.82 -4.34
C GLY A 252 -3.47 -5.05 -3.47
N ILE A 253 -4.44 -5.18 -2.56
CA ILE A 253 -4.65 -6.36 -1.73
C ILE A 253 -5.86 -7.11 -2.28
N ILE A 254 -5.63 -8.30 -2.86
CA ILE A 254 -6.63 -9.11 -3.60
C ILE A 254 -8.03 -9.10 -2.95
N PRO A 255 -8.20 -9.43 -1.64
CA PRO A 255 -9.50 -9.39 -0.98
C PRO A 255 -10.29 -8.08 -1.04
N TYR A 256 -9.63 -6.93 -1.16
CA TYR A 256 -10.27 -5.61 -1.20
C TYR A 256 -10.49 -5.11 -2.62
N MET A 257 -9.88 -5.74 -3.62
CA MET A 257 -9.93 -5.26 -5.00
C MET A 257 -11.26 -5.62 -5.67
N ALA A 258 -11.88 -4.61 -6.30
CA ALA A 258 -13.13 -4.79 -7.01
C ALA A 258 -12.96 -5.70 -8.26
N PRO A 259 -13.95 -6.56 -8.61
CA PRO A 259 -13.84 -7.52 -9.70
C PRO A 259 -13.44 -6.93 -11.04
N GLU A 260 -13.92 -5.72 -11.36
CA GLU A 260 -13.63 -5.04 -12.62
C GLU A 260 -12.14 -4.67 -12.78
N ILE A 261 -11.42 -4.47 -11.67
CA ILE A 261 -9.98 -4.16 -11.69
C ILE A 261 -9.18 -5.36 -12.20
N PHE A 262 -9.61 -6.59 -11.85
CA PHE A 262 -8.98 -7.80 -12.38
C PHE A 262 -9.21 -8.02 -13.88
N GLN A 263 -10.11 -7.26 -14.51
CA GLN A 263 -10.29 -7.24 -15.97
C GLN A 263 -9.43 -6.17 -16.65
N GLY A 264 -8.59 -5.45 -15.90
CA GLY A 264 -7.76 -4.36 -16.40
C GLY A 264 -8.49 -3.01 -16.52
N HIS A 265 -9.68 -2.87 -15.92
CA HIS A 265 -10.30 -1.55 -15.81
C HIS A 265 -9.54 -0.67 -14.83
N MET A 266 -9.59 0.63 -15.06
CA MET A 266 -9.02 1.62 -14.15
C MET A 266 -9.83 1.69 -12.85
N TYR A 267 -9.14 2.03 -11.77
CA TYR A 267 -9.80 2.39 -10.51
C TYR A 267 -10.80 3.52 -10.70
N THR A 268 -11.91 3.42 -9.98
CA THR A 268 -13.00 4.39 -9.95
C THR A 268 -13.45 4.64 -8.51
N LYS A 269 -14.30 5.65 -8.31
CA LYS A 269 -14.97 5.85 -7.01
C LYS A 269 -15.70 4.58 -6.57
N ALA A 270 -16.35 3.89 -7.51
CA ALA A 270 -17.07 2.64 -7.24
C ALA A 270 -16.14 1.49 -6.79
N SER A 271 -14.86 1.47 -7.21
CA SER A 271 -13.90 0.47 -6.72
C SER A 271 -13.45 0.75 -5.28
N ASP A 272 -13.37 2.02 -4.86
CA ASP A 272 -13.17 2.36 -3.44
C ASP A 272 -14.41 1.96 -2.61
N ILE A 273 -15.63 2.11 -3.15
CA ILE A 273 -16.87 1.67 -2.49
C ILE A 273 -16.91 0.14 -2.30
N TYR A 274 -16.45 -0.63 -3.28
CA TYR A 274 -16.30 -2.08 -3.11
C TYR A 274 -15.40 -2.42 -1.92
N SER A 275 -14.27 -1.73 -1.83
CA SER A 275 -13.33 -1.88 -0.72
C SER A 275 -13.93 -1.47 0.62
N PHE A 276 -14.79 -0.45 0.64
CA PHE A 276 -15.56 -0.05 1.83
C PHE A 276 -16.53 -1.16 2.27
N GLY A 277 -17.22 -1.83 1.34
CA GLY A 277 -18.06 -2.99 1.65
C GLY A 277 -17.27 -4.13 2.32
N MET A 278 -16.02 -4.35 1.89
CA MET A 278 -15.13 -5.31 2.54
C MET A 278 -14.74 -4.89 3.97
N ILE A 279 -14.53 -3.60 4.21
CA ILE A 279 -14.27 -3.04 5.55
C ILE A 279 -15.51 -3.20 6.45
N MET A 280 -16.73 -2.99 5.92
CA MET A 280 -17.96 -3.26 6.66
C MET A 280 -18.00 -4.72 7.12
N TRP A 281 -17.66 -5.67 6.24
CA TRP A 281 -17.61 -7.07 6.62
C TRP A 281 -16.58 -7.36 7.73
N GLU A 282 -15.41 -6.70 7.73
CA GLU A 282 -14.44 -6.79 8.83
C GLU A 282 -15.03 -6.27 10.16
N PHE A 283 -15.78 -5.17 10.16
CA PHE A 283 -16.47 -4.69 11.37
C PHE A 283 -17.53 -5.66 11.88
N MET A 284 -18.27 -6.27 10.96
CA MET A 284 -19.32 -7.24 11.29
C MET A 284 -18.74 -8.49 11.95
N THR A 285 -17.64 -9.02 11.40
CA THR A 285 -17.13 -10.34 11.78
C THR A 285 -15.88 -10.31 12.65
N GLY A 286 -15.10 -9.24 12.66
CA GLY A 286 -13.79 -9.21 13.33
C GLY A 286 -12.73 -10.09 12.67
N ARG A 287 -13.02 -10.63 11.47
CA ARG A 287 -12.17 -11.56 10.74
C ARG A 287 -11.40 -10.84 9.63
N ARG A 288 -10.28 -11.45 9.23
CA ARG A 288 -9.54 -11.03 8.03
C ARG A 288 -10.19 -11.64 6.80
N LEU A 289 -10.41 -10.82 5.77
CA LEU A 289 -11.03 -11.25 4.52
C LEU A 289 -10.26 -12.42 3.89
N PHE A 290 -10.96 -13.53 3.65
CA PHE A 290 -10.39 -14.76 3.07
C PHE A 290 -9.12 -15.25 3.77
N GLY A 291 -9.00 -15.03 5.08
CA GLY A 291 -7.82 -15.40 5.87
C GLY A 291 -7.54 -16.90 5.93
N ASP A 292 -8.50 -17.72 5.57
CA ASP A 292 -8.38 -19.18 5.42
C ASP A 292 -7.81 -19.60 4.05
N LYS A 293 -7.83 -18.70 3.04
CA LYS A 293 -7.43 -18.97 1.67
C LYS A 293 -6.04 -18.42 1.33
N ARG A 294 -5.43 -19.00 0.29
CA ARG A 294 -4.25 -18.43 -0.35
C ARG A 294 -4.67 -17.19 -1.15
N HIS A 295 -3.87 -16.12 -1.11
CA HIS A 295 -4.14 -14.92 -1.90
C HIS A 295 -3.40 -14.98 -3.24
N ASP A 296 -3.84 -15.88 -4.12
CA ASP A 296 -3.26 -16.11 -5.44
C ASP A 296 -4.31 -15.94 -6.55
N THR A 297 -3.96 -16.35 -7.77
CA THR A 297 -4.81 -16.23 -8.96
C THR A 297 -6.13 -16.99 -8.82
N GLU A 298 -6.19 -18.08 -8.03
CA GLU A 298 -7.43 -18.81 -7.83
C GLU A 298 -8.44 -17.96 -7.05
N LEU A 299 -7.99 -17.30 -5.97
CA LEU A 299 -8.86 -16.38 -5.23
C LEU A 299 -9.35 -15.21 -6.10
N ILE A 300 -8.50 -14.70 -6.99
CA ILE A 300 -8.88 -13.65 -7.95
C ILE A 300 -10.02 -14.15 -8.86
N ILE A 301 -9.88 -15.36 -9.40
CA ILE A 301 -10.89 -15.99 -10.26
C ILE A 301 -12.20 -16.19 -9.49
N ASP A 302 -12.13 -16.67 -8.25
CA ASP A 302 -13.30 -16.88 -7.42
C ASP A 302 -14.03 -15.56 -7.14
N ILE A 303 -13.31 -14.50 -6.73
CA ILE A 303 -13.88 -13.16 -6.49
C ILE A 303 -14.55 -12.61 -7.75
N TYR A 304 -13.88 -12.78 -8.89
CA TYR A 304 -14.41 -12.40 -10.20
C TYR A 304 -15.71 -13.12 -10.54
N ASN A 305 -15.79 -14.42 -10.22
CA ASN A 305 -16.98 -15.24 -10.41
C ASN A 305 -18.07 -15.01 -9.34
N GLY A 306 -17.87 -14.05 -8.43
CA GLY A 306 -18.89 -13.65 -7.45
C GLY A 306 -18.65 -14.17 -6.03
N LEU A 307 -17.50 -14.78 -5.74
CA LEU A 307 -17.15 -15.12 -4.35
C LEU A 307 -17.16 -13.84 -3.50
N ARG A 308 -17.86 -13.91 -2.37
CA ARG A 308 -17.86 -12.90 -1.32
C ARG A 308 -17.61 -13.56 0.04
N PRO A 309 -17.09 -12.80 1.02
CA PRO A 309 -17.05 -13.28 2.40
C PRO A 309 -18.45 -13.68 2.90
N PRO A 310 -18.59 -14.75 3.69
CA PRO A 310 -19.88 -15.25 4.12
C PRO A 310 -20.53 -14.35 5.18
N ILE A 311 -21.86 -14.28 5.20
CA ILE A 311 -22.63 -13.60 6.25
C ILE A 311 -22.87 -14.63 7.37
N VAL A 312 -22.15 -14.48 8.48
CA VAL A 312 -22.06 -15.49 9.55
C VAL A 312 -22.60 -15.01 10.91
N THR A 313 -23.15 -13.80 10.97
CA THR A 313 -23.69 -13.21 12.21
C THR A 313 -24.78 -12.20 11.90
N ASN A 314 -25.54 -11.82 12.92
CA ASN A 314 -26.50 -10.71 12.84
C ASN A 314 -25.80 -9.34 12.76
N ALA A 315 -26.56 -8.34 12.32
CA ALA A 315 -26.18 -6.93 12.31
C ALA A 315 -27.45 -6.06 12.44
N PRO A 316 -27.33 -4.75 12.70
CA PRO A 316 -28.47 -3.83 12.71
C PRO A 316 -29.24 -3.89 11.39
N GLU A 317 -30.55 -3.72 11.46
CA GLU A 317 -31.44 -3.75 10.30
C GLU A 317 -30.95 -2.80 9.19
N GLY A 318 -30.83 -3.30 7.95
CA GLY A 318 -30.31 -2.54 6.79
C GLY A 318 -28.79 -2.52 6.64
N TYR A 319 -28.02 -3.00 7.63
CA TYR A 319 -26.55 -3.05 7.55
C TYR A 319 -26.05 -4.00 6.45
N ILE A 320 -26.57 -5.25 6.46
CA ILE A 320 -26.15 -6.30 5.52
C ILE A 320 -26.51 -5.89 4.08
N GLU A 321 -27.71 -5.38 3.87
CA GLU A 321 -28.15 -4.88 2.56
C GLU A 321 -27.21 -3.80 2.01
N LEU A 322 -26.89 -2.78 2.82
CA LEU A 322 -25.97 -1.72 2.44
C LEU A 322 -24.56 -2.26 2.13
N MET A 323 -24.05 -3.17 2.95
CA MET A 323 -22.76 -3.83 2.73
C MET A 323 -22.76 -4.61 1.40
N GLU A 324 -23.85 -5.32 1.10
CA GLU A 324 -23.98 -6.11 -0.12
C GLU A 324 -24.10 -5.26 -1.38
N GLU A 325 -24.78 -4.13 -1.30
CA GLU A 325 -24.80 -3.14 -2.37
C GLU A 325 -23.40 -2.55 -2.62
N CYS A 326 -22.63 -2.28 -1.55
CA CYS A 326 -21.27 -1.74 -1.68
C CYS A 326 -20.34 -2.69 -2.45
N TRP A 327 -20.40 -4.01 -2.19
CA TRP A 327 -19.54 -5.00 -2.87
C TRP A 327 -20.17 -5.65 -4.11
N ASN A 328 -21.20 -5.03 -4.69
CA ASN A 328 -21.88 -5.55 -5.88
C ASN A 328 -20.88 -5.75 -7.03
N SER A 329 -20.99 -6.85 -7.78
CA SER A 329 -20.10 -7.11 -8.92
C SER A 329 -20.24 -6.06 -10.03
N ASN A 330 -21.42 -5.46 -10.20
CA ASN A 330 -21.61 -4.37 -11.14
C ASN A 330 -21.29 -3.02 -10.45
N PRO A 331 -20.23 -2.30 -10.85
CA PRO A 331 -19.85 -1.02 -10.24
C PRO A 331 -20.96 0.04 -10.33
N LYS A 332 -21.84 -0.01 -11.33
CA LYS A 332 -22.97 0.93 -11.48
C LYS A 332 -24.09 0.71 -10.47
N LYS A 333 -24.15 -0.46 -9.82
CA LYS A 333 -25.14 -0.78 -8.78
C LYS A 333 -24.65 -0.41 -7.38
N ARG A 334 -23.40 0.03 -7.24
CA ARG A 334 -22.86 0.43 -5.94
C ARG A 334 -23.33 1.84 -5.59
N PRO A 335 -23.73 2.10 -4.34
CA PRO A 335 -24.18 3.42 -3.90
C PRO A 335 -23.03 4.43 -3.90
N THR A 336 -23.35 5.72 -3.91
CA THR A 336 -22.34 6.77 -3.78
C THR A 336 -21.93 6.97 -2.32
N THR A 337 -20.79 7.63 -2.07
CA THR A 337 -20.39 7.99 -0.70
C THR A 337 -21.41 8.85 0.03
N ALA A 338 -22.23 9.63 -0.69
CA ALA A 338 -23.29 10.44 -0.10
C ALA A 338 -24.43 9.54 0.41
N ASP A 339 -24.92 8.63 -0.44
CA ASP A 339 -25.99 7.69 -0.08
C ASP A 339 -25.57 6.79 1.09
N ILE A 340 -24.33 6.27 1.06
CA ILE A 340 -23.79 5.43 2.13
C ILE A 340 -23.71 6.22 3.44
N TYR A 341 -23.21 7.47 3.40
CA TYR A 341 -23.12 8.31 4.60
C TYR A 341 -24.50 8.52 5.24
N GLU A 342 -25.52 8.85 4.44
CA GLU A 342 -26.89 9.04 4.90
C GLU A 342 -27.46 7.77 5.52
N ARG A 343 -27.32 6.61 4.85
CA ARG A 343 -27.78 5.31 5.37
C ARG A 343 -27.07 4.93 6.66
N ILE A 344 -25.76 5.14 6.78
CA ILE A 344 -25.02 4.88 8.03
C ILE A 344 -25.47 5.83 9.14
N CYS A 345 -25.80 7.08 8.84
CA CYS A 345 -26.36 8.00 9.83
C CYS A 345 -27.72 7.53 10.34
N MET A 346 -28.59 7.01 9.45
CA MET A 346 -29.87 6.41 9.82
C MET A 346 -29.69 5.15 10.68
N LEU A 347 -28.80 4.23 10.28
CA LEU A 347 -28.45 3.05 11.06
C LEU A 347 -27.96 3.43 12.46
N LEU A 348 -27.05 4.41 12.56
CA LEU A 348 -26.53 4.89 13.83
C LEU A 348 -27.61 5.56 14.70
N TYR A 349 -28.53 6.30 14.09
CA TYR A 349 -29.65 6.91 14.80
C TYR A 349 -30.58 5.84 15.39
N ASN A 350 -30.96 4.85 14.59
CA ASN A 350 -31.81 3.74 15.02
C ASN A 350 -31.14 2.93 16.14
N GLU A 351 -29.86 2.59 15.98
CA GLU A 351 -29.10 1.86 17.00
C GLU A 351 -28.98 2.65 18.32
N ARG A 352 -28.84 3.98 18.25
CA ARG A 352 -28.86 4.85 19.44
C ARG A 352 -30.23 4.82 20.12
N LYS A 353 -31.32 4.89 19.35
CA LYS A 353 -32.69 4.81 19.89
C LYS A 353 -32.92 3.48 20.60
N SER A 354 -32.51 2.37 19.97
CA SER A 354 -32.57 1.02 20.53
C SER A 354 -31.78 0.90 21.85
N TYR A 355 -30.61 1.54 21.93
CA TYR A 355 -29.83 1.61 23.17
C TYR A 355 -30.59 2.31 24.32
N TYR A 356 -31.31 3.41 24.05
CA TYR A 356 -32.06 4.13 25.08
C TYR A 356 -33.29 3.37 25.61
N ILE A 357 -33.84 2.44 24.83
CA ILE A 357 -34.93 1.56 25.25
C ILE A 357 -34.44 0.18 25.71
N ASN A 358 -33.13 0.03 25.99
CA ASN A 358 -32.46 -1.19 26.45
C ASN A 358 -32.64 -2.41 25.52
N ASN A 359 -32.68 -2.19 24.20
CA ASN A 359 -32.73 -3.26 23.21
C ASN A 359 -31.73 -3.04 22.06
N PRO A 360 -30.44 -2.76 22.33
CA PRO A 360 -29.44 -2.58 21.28
C PRO A 360 -29.22 -3.87 20.50
N THR A 361 -28.66 -3.77 19.29
CA THR A 361 -28.27 -4.96 18.54
C THR A 361 -27.14 -5.66 19.29
N GLU A 362 -27.37 -6.90 19.73
CA GLU A 362 -26.35 -7.70 20.41
C GLU A 362 -25.40 -8.38 19.41
N ILE A 363 -24.15 -8.62 19.85
CA ILE A 363 -23.18 -9.42 19.08
C ILE A 363 -23.37 -10.88 19.46
N ILE A 364 -23.89 -11.70 18.55
CA ILE A 364 -24.06 -13.14 18.76
C ILE A 364 -22.68 -13.81 18.66
N LYS A 365 -22.14 -14.27 19.79
CA LYS A 365 -20.85 -14.96 19.82
C LYS A 365 -20.95 -16.31 19.10
N SER A 366 -20.06 -16.53 18.13
CA SER A 366 -19.88 -17.81 17.44
C SER A 366 -18.41 -18.06 17.11
N ILE A 367 -18.08 -19.29 16.71
CA ILE A 367 -16.73 -19.68 16.28
C ILE A 367 -16.31 -19.01 14.95
N ASP A 368 -17.28 -18.44 14.21
CA ASP A 368 -17.07 -17.85 12.89
C ASP A 368 -16.73 -16.36 12.92
N ILE A 369 -16.85 -15.71 14.08
CA ILE A 369 -16.55 -14.29 14.29
C ILE A 369 -15.45 -14.08 15.33
N GLY A 370 -15.00 -12.84 15.49
CA GLY A 370 -13.89 -12.45 16.35
C GLY A 370 -12.52 -12.67 15.69
N PRO A 371 -11.46 -12.16 16.31
CA PRO A 371 -10.11 -12.30 15.79
C PRO A 371 -9.62 -13.74 15.86
N VAL A 372 -8.83 -14.13 14.86
CA VAL A 372 -8.14 -15.42 14.79
C VAL A 372 -6.66 -15.24 15.06
N THR A 373 -6.06 -16.23 15.70
CA THR A 373 -4.63 -16.23 16.05
C THR A 373 -3.72 -16.49 14.85
N LYS A 374 -4.20 -17.21 13.83
CA LYS A 374 -3.45 -17.51 12.60
C LYS A 374 -4.35 -17.49 11.37
N ASN A 375 -3.84 -16.88 10.32
CA ASN A 375 -4.38 -17.01 8.97
C ASN A 375 -3.56 -18.05 8.19
N ASN A 376 -4.08 -18.45 7.03
CA ASN A 376 -3.32 -19.15 6.02
C ASN A 376 -1.99 -18.42 5.76
N PRO A 377 -0.82 -19.10 5.80
CA PRO A 377 0.48 -18.45 5.66
C PRO A 377 0.67 -17.78 4.28
N PHE A 378 -0.16 -18.13 3.30
CA PHE A 378 -0.18 -17.55 1.97
C PHE A 378 -1.27 -16.48 1.79
N ALA A 379 -1.96 -16.08 2.87
CA ALA A 379 -2.86 -14.93 2.88
C ALA A 379 -2.04 -13.64 3.01
N ILE A 380 -1.87 -12.93 1.89
CA ILE A 380 -1.04 -11.73 1.80
C ILE A 380 -1.90 -10.48 1.87
N TYR A 381 -1.75 -9.73 2.96
CA TYR A 381 -2.41 -8.43 3.22
C TYR A 381 -1.47 -7.23 3.06
N LYS A 382 -0.56 -7.33 2.09
CA LYS A 382 0.31 -6.23 1.67
C LYS A 382 0.02 -5.90 0.22
N SER A 383 -0.13 -4.61 -0.07
CA SER A 383 -0.32 -4.11 -1.43
C SER A 383 0.87 -4.51 -2.29
N ARG A 384 0.61 -5.09 -3.47
CA ARG A 384 1.63 -5.63 -4.37
C ARG A 384 1.20 -5.53 -5.83
N TYR A 385 2.17 -5.59 -6.73
CA TYR A 385 1.91 -5.72 -8.15
C TYR A 385 1.28 -7.08 -8.43
N LEU A 386 0.17 -7.10 -9.17
CA LEU A 386 -0.51 -8.34 -9.58
C LEU A 386 -0.28 -8.70 -11.04
N GLY A 387 0.47 -7.90 -11.81
CA GLY A 387 0.61 -8.13 -13.24
C GLY A 387 -0.63 -7.71 -14.03
N TYR A 388 -0.53 -7.84 -15.36
CA TYR A 388 -1.71 -7.79 -16.22
C TYR A 388 -2.43 -9.13 -16.14
N ILE A 389 -3.61 -9.14 -15.51
CA ILE A 389 -4.48 -10.31 -15.46
C ILE A 389 -5.55 -10.10 -16.53
N ASN A 390 -5.49 -10.85 -17.62
CA ASN A 390 -6.49 -10.76 -18.68
C ASN A 390 -7.62 -11.76 -18.44
N LEU A 391 -8.63 -11.37 -17.64
CA LEU A 391 -9.85 -12.17 -17.45
C LEU A 391 -10.91 -11.95 -18.55
N SER A 392 -10.57 -11.25 -19.65
CA SER A 392 -11.57 -10.84 -20.65
C SER A 392 -12.12 -11.96 -21.55
N THR A 393 -11.73 -13.22 -21.35
CA THR A 393 -12.36 -14.33 -22.04
C THR A 393 -13.52 -14.90 -21.23
N LYS A 394 -14.68 -15.02 -21.87
CA LYS A 394 -15.85 -15.85 -21.54
C LYS A 394 -15.55 -17.34 -21.19
N SER A 395 -14.29 -17.74 -20.93
CA SER A 395 -13.81 -19.13 -20.91
C SER A 395 -13.43 -19.71 -19.53
N LEU A 396 -13.99 -19.20 -18.43
CA LEU A 396 -14.05 -19.98 -17.18
C LEU A 396 -15.36 -20.78 -17.06
N ARG A 397 -16.17 -20.82 -18.14
CA ARG A 397 -17.40 -21.64 -18.20
C ARG A 397 -17.17 -23.13 -18.02
N ASP A 398 -15.93 -23.63 -18.06
CA ASP A 398 -15.64 -25.05 -17.91
C ASP A 398 -14.71 -25.33 -16.72
N LYS A 399 -15.20 -25.15 -15.48
CA LYS A 399 -14.78 -26.04 -14.37
C LYS A 399 -15.67 -27.29 -14.38
N SER A 400 -15.67 -28.04 -15.50
CA SER A 400 -15.96 -29.48 -15.58
C SER A 400 -16.18 -29.88 -17.03
N PHE A 401 -15.12 -30.26 -17.75
CA PHE A 401 -15.06 -31.48 -18.56
C PHE A 401 -13.66 -31.56 -19.18
N GLY A 402 -12.94 -32.63 -18.85
CA GLY A 402 -11.60 -32.87 -19.35
C GLY A 402 -11.59 -33.02 -20.86
N ILE A 403 -10.86 -32.16 -21.55
CA ILE A 403 -10.29 -32.45 -22.87
C ILE A 403 -8.85 -31.96 -22.87
N SER A 404 -7.92 -32.92 -22.76
CA SER A 404 -6.49 -32.67 -22.91
C SER A 404 -6.18 -32.40 -24.39
N TYR A 405 -5.94 -31.14 -24.76
CA TYR A 405 -5.29 -30.84 -26.03
C TYR A 405 -3.77 -31.01 -25.85
N ASN A 406 -3.23 -32.07 -26.45
CA ASN A 406 -1.79 -32.27 -26.61
C ASN A 406 -1.24 -31.21 -27.56
N MET A 407 -0.49 -30.24 -27.03
CA MET A 407 0.16 -29.19 -27.80
C MET A 407 1.67 -29.45 -27.88
N ILE A 408 2.29 -29.17 -29.03
CA ILE A 408 3.75 -29.10 -29.17
C ILE A 408 4.20 -27.70 -28.72
N CYS A 409 5.04 -27.62 -27.70
CA CYS A 409 5.58 -26.34 -27.24
C CYS A 409 6.52 -25.73 -28.30
N ASN A 410 6.31 -24.47 -28.67
CA ASN A 410 7.17 -23.77 -29.63
C ASN A 410 8.62 -23.61 -29.17
N GLU A 411 8.86 -23.56 -27.87
CA GLU A 411 10.18 -23.34 -27.28
C GLU A 411 10.97 -24.64 -27.14
N CYS A 412 10.41 -25.66 -26.47
CA CYS A 412 11.12 -26.91 -26.21
C CYS A 412 10.77 -28.04 -27.21
N LYS A 413 9.82 -27.80 -28.12
CA LYS A 413 9.31 -28.78 -29.10
C LYS A 413 8.77 -30.08 -28.49
N LYS A 414 8.58 -30.15 -27.17
CA LYS A 414 7.98 -31.30 -26.47
C LYS A 414 6.44 -31.21 -26.44
N LYS A 415 5.79 -32.37 -26.47
CA LYS A 415 4.34 -32.50 -26.22
C LYS A 415 4.04 -32.15 -24.76
N SER A 416 3.04 -31.29 -24.54
CA SER A 416 2.60 -30.87 -23.21
C SER A 416 1.10 -30.57 -23.23
N THR A 417 0.47 -30.58 -22.07
CA THR A 417 -0.85 -29.97 -21.88
C THR A 417 -0.76 -28.47 -22.11
N ALA A 418 -1.74 -27.91 -22.81
CA ALA A 418 -1.82 -26.49 -23.11
C ALA A 418 -1.93 -25.67 -21.81
N PHE A 419 -1.10 -24.63 -21.71
CA PHE A 419 -1.06 -23.69 -20.59
C PHE A 419 -1.61 -22.35 -21.06
N TYR A 420 -2.77 -21.93 -20.55
CA TYR A 420 -3.39 -20.62 -20.84
C TYR A 420 -3.49 -20.24 -22.33
N ASN A 421 -3.78 -21.19 -23.23
CA ASN A 421 -3.82 -20.97 -24.70
C ASN A 421 -2.51 -20.41 -25.32
N MET A 422 -1.37 -20.51 -24.64
CA MET A 422 -0.07 -20.12 -25.19
C MET A 422 0.53 -21.26 -26.00
N GLN A 423 1.24 -20.97 -27.10
CA GLN A 423 2.03 -21.97 -27.85
C GLN A 423 3.29 -22.45 -27.09
N ILE A 424 3.41 -22.21 -25.78
CA ILE A 424 4.53 -22.61 -24.94
C ILE A 424 4.05 -23.40 -23.71
N CYS A 425 4.80 -24.43 -23.28
CA CYS A 425 4.41 -25.21 -22.11
C CYS A 425 4.70 -24.46 -20.80
N ARG A 426 4.05 -24.89 -19.71
CA ARG A 426 4.21 -24.34 -18.35
C ARG A 426 5.67 -24.27 -17.91
N THR A 427 6.48 -25.28 -18.23
CA THR A 427 7.91 -25.31 -17.88
C THR A 427 8.69 -24.24 -18.64
N CYS A 428 8.48 -24.10 -19.95
CA CYS A 428 9.12 -23.05 -20.75
C CYS A 428 8.69 -21.64 -20.31
N PHE A 429 7.42 -21.46 -19.95
CA PHE A 429 6.93 -20.21 -19.40
C PHE A 429 7.60 -19.86 -18.07
N ASN A 430 7.71 -20.83 -17.15
CA ASN A 430 8.39 -20.64 -15.86
C ASN A 430 9.88 -20.31 -16.05
N ILE A 431 10.57 -21.00 -16.95
CA ILE A 431 11.98 -20.71 -17.29
C ILE A 431 12.13 -19.27 -17.76
N LYS A 432 11.25 -18.80 -18.67
CA LYS A 432 11.33 -17.43 -19.20
C LYS A 432 11.01 -16.35 -18.17
N THR A 433 10.11 -16.63 -17.23
CA THR A 433 9.58 -15.62 -16.30
C THR A 433 10.31 -15.59 -14.96
N LYS A 434 10.93 -16.71 -14.54
CA LYS A 434 11.54 -16.85 -13.22
C LYS A 434 13.07 -16.90 -13.23
N LEU A 435 13.70 -17.43 -14.29
CA LEU A 435 15.16 -17.56 -14.30
C LEU A 435 15.82 -16.26 -14.76
N LYS A 436 16.81 -15.80 -13.98
CA LYS A 436 17.68 -14.70 -14.35
C LYS A 436 18.68 -15.19 -15.42
N ALA A 437 18.97 -14.34 -16.41
CA ALA A 437 20.01 -14.64 -17.40
C ALA A 437 21.40 -14.39 -16.80
N SER A 438 22.35 -15.28 -17.08
CA SER A 438 23.75 -15.13 -16.66
C SER A 438 24.53 -14.14 -17.53
N GLY A 439 24.04 -13.88 -18.75
CA GLY A 439 24.78 -13.15 -19.78
C GLY A 439 25.75 -14.04 -20.57
N ASN A 440 25.89 -15.32 -20.22
CA ASN A 440 26.65 -16.32 -20.97
C ASN A 440 25.69 -17.37 -21.56
N LYS A 441 25.63 -17.43 -22.89
CA LYS A 441 24.74 -18.33 -23.63
C LYS A 441 24.92 -19.81 -23.26
N ALA A 442 26.15 -20.27 -23.05
CA ALA A 442 26.43 -21.67 -22.72
C ALA A 442 25.90 -22.03 -21.31
N ILE A 443 26.03 -21.11 -20.35
CA ILE A 443 25.49 -21.27 -18.99
C ILE A 443 23.96 -21.26 -19.01
N ASP A 444 23.36 -20.32 -19.75
CA ASP A 444 21.91 -20.20 -19.85
C ASP A 444 21.28 -21.44 -20.54
N GLU A 445 21.94 -22.00 -21.56
CA GLU A 445 21.53 -23.25 -22.21
C GLU A 445 21.66 -24.46 -21.28
N PHE A 446 22.74 -24.54 -20.49
CA PHE A 446 22.94 -25.60 -19.51
C PHE A 446 21.91 -25.54 -18.38
N ILE A 447 21.64 -24.35 -17.83
CA ILE A 447 20.57 -24.14 -16.85
C ILE A 447 19.24 -24.61 -17.42
N ARG A 448 18.89 -24.20 -18.65
CA ARG A 448 17.68 -24.67 -19.33
C ARG A 448 17.65 -26.20 -19.43
N TYR A 449 18.74 -26.85 -19.81
CA TYR A 449 18.83 -28.31 -19.87
C TYR A 449 18.47 -28.96 -18.51
N THR A 450 19.04 -28.47 -17.39
CA THR A 450 18.73 -29.01 -16.05
C THR A 450 17.25 -28.87 -15.68
N GLN A 451 16.54 -27.89 -16.22
CA GLN A 451 15.11 -27.69 -15.95
C GLN A 451 14.22 -28.71 -16.67
N PHE A 452 14.72 -29.36 -17.74
CA PHE A 452 13.95 -30.31 -18.55
C PHE A 452 14.38 -31.77 -18.37
N GLU A 453 15.67 -32.04 -18.13
CA GLU A 453 16.23 -33.41 -18.22
C GLU A 453 16.82 -33.92 -16.90
N SER A 454 17.07 -33.05 -15.91
CA SER A 454 17.67 -33.47 -14.63
C SER A 454 16.59 -33.87 -13.63
N TYR A 455 16.66 -35.11 -13.12
CA TYR A 455 15.79 -35.60 -12.06
C TYR A 455 16.27 -35.17 -10.66
N ASP A 456 17.58 -35.00 -10.46
CA ASP A 456 18.20 -34.82 -9.13
C ASP A 456 18.65 -33.39 -8.79
N GLY A 457 18.35 -32.41 -9.64
CA GLY A 457 18.61 -31.01 -9.31
C GLY A 457 18.34 -30.05 -10.44
N LYS A 458 17.48 -29.05 -10.18
CA LYS A 458 17.19 -27.94 -11.08
C LYS A 458 18.11 -26.78 -10.74
N MET A 459 19.00 -26.41 -11.67
CA MET A 459 19.94 -25.31 -11.45
C MET A 459 19.33 -23.96 -11.86
N GLU A 460 19.77 -22.90 -11.20
CA GLU A 460 19.42 -21.53 -11.57
C GLU A 460 20.64 -20.61 -11.50
N PHE A 461 20.58 -19.49 -12.23
CA PHE A 461 21.63 -18.49 -12.16
C PHE A 461 21.39 -17.56 -10.97
N VAL A 462 22.37 -17.51 -10.07
CA VAL A 462 22.34 -16.67 -8.88
C VAL A 462 23.44 -15.62 -8.96
N PRO A 463 23.11 -14.32 -9.01
CA PRO A 463 24.11 -13.27 -8.96
C PRO A 463 24.96 -13.36 -7.68
N TYR A 464 26.28 -13.17 -7.80
CA TYR A 464 27.21 -13.33 -6.66
C TYR A 464 26.87 -12.44 -5.44
N ASN A 465 26.24 -11.28 -5.67
CA ASN A 465 25.79 -10.39 -4.61
C ASN A 465 24.64 -10.95 -3.74
N GLN A 466 24.12 -12.13 -4.04
CA GLN A 466 23.12 -12.85 -3.25
C GLN A 466 23.74 -13.74 -2.17
N PHE A 467 25.06 -13.78 -2.05
CA PHE A 467 25.77 -14.55 -1.03
C PHE A 467 26.40 -13.62 0.00
N LYS A 468 26.22 -13.94 1.29
CA LYS A 468 26.89 -13.30 2.43
C LYS A 468 27.60 -14.35 3.28
N ASP A 469 28.37 -13.89 4.27
CA ASP A 469 29.07 -14.76 5.24
C ASP A 469 29.95 -15.82 4.53
N ILE A 470 30.68 -15.40 3.48
CA ILE A 470 31.47 -16.31 2.64
C ILE A 470 32.76 -16.68 3.38
N GLU A 471 32.88 -17.96 3.71
CA GLU A 471 34.00 -18.54 4.47
C GLU A 471 34.73 -19.57 3.60
N PHE A 472 36.05 -19.53 3.57
CA PHE A 472 36.84 -20.51 2.83
C PHE A 472 36.88 -21.86 3.58
N ILE A 473 36.61 -22.96 2.87
CA ILE A 473 36.62 -24.32 3.44
C ILE A 473 37.91 -25.05 3.07
N ALA A 474 38.20 -25.16 1.78
CA ALA A 474 39.31 -25.97 1.28
C ALA A 474 39.71 -25.58 -0.14
N GLU A 475 40.95 -25.90 -0.51
CA GLU A 475 41.48 -25.74 -1.86
C GLU A 475 41.99 -27.08 -2.38
N GLY A 476 41.49 -27.48 -3.55
CA GLY A 476 42.00 -28.62 -4.31
C GLY A 476 42.66 -28.16 -5.60
N GLY A 477 43.23 -29.10 -6.36
CA GLY A 477 44.00 -28.77 -7.59
C GLY A 477 43.24 -27.98 -8.65
N PHE A 478 41.90 -28.05 -8.70
CA PHE A 478 41.09 -27.45 -9.76
C PHE A 478 40.04 -26.44 -9.25
N SER A 479 39.87 -26.29 -7.94
CA SER A 479 38.83 -25.42 -7.38
C SER A 479 39.08 -25.02 -5.93
N LYS A 480 38.56 -23.86 -5.55
CA LYS A 480 38.43 -23.42 -4.16
C LYS A 480 36.98 -23.59 -3.71
N VAL A 481 36.77 -24.10 -2.51
CA VAL A 481 35.45 -24.37 -1.94
C VAL A 481 35.20 -23.40 -0.79
N TYR A 482 34.02 -22.78 -0.80
CA TYR A 482 33.59 -21.83 0.22
C TYR A 482 32.23 -22.25 0.79
N LYS A 483 31.97 -21.91 2.04
CA LYS A 483 30.65 -21.92 2.67
C LYS A 483 30.08 -20.51 2.55
N ALA A 484 28.78 -20.38 2.28
CA ALA A 484 28.12 -19.07 2.25
C ALA A 484 26.67 -19.17 2.68
N THR A 485 26.09 -18.04 3.08
CA THR A 485 24.65 -17.90 3.28
C THR A 485 24.03 -17.29 2.02
N TRP A 486 23.07 -18.00 1.41
CA TRP A 486 22.28 -17.48 0.29
C TRP A 486 21.09 -16.65 0.82
N ILE A 487 21.02 -15.39 0.38
CA ILE A 487 20.09 -14.36 0.90
C ILE A 487 18.71 -14.40 0.22
N ASP A 488 18.66 -14.78 -1.06
CA ASP A 488 17.43 -15.03 -1.83
C ASP A 488 17.15 -16.54 -1.85
N ASP A 489 15.90 -16.94 -1.71
CA ASP A 489 15.49 -18.36 -1.62
C ASP A 489 15.69 -19.11 -2.97
N PRO A 490 16.26 -20.34 -3.00
CA PRO A 490 16.15 -21.21 -4.16
C PRO A 490 14.70 -21.39 -4.62
N ILE A 491 14.48 -21.50 -5.93
CA ILE A 491 13.15 -21.54 -6.61
C ILE A 491 12.08 -22.49 -5.98
N ASN A 492 12.44 -23.39 -5.07
CA ASN A 492 11.55 -24.41 -4.50
C ASN A 492 11.42 -24.51 -2.96
N ASN A 493 12.01 -23.68 -2.07
CA ASN A 493 11.95 -23.95 -0.61
C ASN A 493 11.88 -22.75 0.36
N PHE A 494 10.68 -22.38 0.84
CA PHE A 494 10.45 -21.26 1.77
C PHE A 494 11.03 -21.41 3.20
N HIS A 495 12.34 -21.25 3.36
CA HIS A 495 12.99 -20.99 4.65
C HIS A 495 13.92 -19.77 4.57
N ASN A 496 13.96 -18.98 5.66
CA ASN A 496 14.87 -17.84 5.77
C ASN A 496 16.31 -18.36 5.94
N TYR A 497 17.15 -18.11 4.92
CA TYR A 497 18.60 -18.35 4.84
C TYR A 497 19.03 -19.82 4.66
N TYR A 498 19.56 -20.14 3.48
CA TYR A 498 20.20 -21.44 3.19
C TYR A 498 21.72 -21.32 3.31
N THR A 499 22.35 -22.22 4.07
CA THR A 499 23.81 -22.42 3.98
C THR A 499 24.09 -23.22 2.72
N VAL A 500 24.92 -22.68 1.82
CA VAL A 500 25.31 -23.31 0.57
C VAL A 500 26.82 -23.47 0.47
N VAL A 501 27.25 -24.40 -0.37
CA VAL A 501 28.65 -24.58 -0.74
C VAL A 501 28.88 -23.95 -2.10
N LEU A 502 29.79 -22.98 -2.17
CA LEU A 502 30.23 -22.34 -3.41
C LEU A 502 31.53 -22.99 -3.88
N LYS A 503 31.52 -23.60 -5.06
CA LYS A 503 32.73 -24.15 -5.70
C LYS A 503 33.21 -23.18 -6.79
N LYS A 504 34.33 -22.50 -6.53
CA LYS A 504 35.00 -21.60 -7.48
C LYS A 504 36.00 -22.39 -8.32
N LEU A 505 35.72 -22.54 -9.60
CA LEU A 505 36.61 -23.23 -10.55
C LEU A 505 37.77 -22.32 -10.97
N ASN A 506 38.95 -22.91 -11.15
CA ASN A 506 40.12 -22.18 -11.67
C ASN A 506 39.91 -21.83 -13.15
N ASN A 507 40.37 -20.64 -13.57
CA ASN A 507 40.32 -20.17 -14.97
C ASN A 507 38.92 -20.08 -15.63
N SER A 508 37.84 -20.04 -14.85
CA SER A 508 36.44 -20.08 -15.33
C SER A 508 35.89 -18.78 -15.93
N LYS A 509 36.74 -17.89 -16.46
CA LYS A 509 36.28 -16.59 -17.00
C LYS A 509 35.46 -16.74 -18.28
N ASN A 510 35.71 -17.79 -19.06
CA ASN A 510 35.07 -18.05 -20.37
C ASN A 510 34.55 -19.49 -20.45
N VAL A 511 33.58 -19.84 -19.60
CA VAL A 511 32.99 -21.19 -19.59
C VAL A 511 32.34 -21.52 -20.93
N THR A 512 32.74 -22.66 -21.50
CA THR A 512 32.24 -23.25 -22.74
C THR A 512 31.30 -24.43 -22.47
N SER A 513 30.52 -24.83 -23.47
CA SER A 513 29.64 -26.01 -23.37
C SER A 513 30.39 -27.31 -23.08
N LYS A 514 31.69 -27.39 -23.41
CA LYS A 514 32.54 -28.57 -23.17
C LYS A 514 32.85 -28.75 -21.67
N GLU A 515 33.08 -27.66 -20.94
CA GLU A 515 33.36 -27.67 -19.49
C GLU A 515 32.10 -27.97 -18.66
N LEU A 516 30.91 -27.61 -19.17
CA LEU A 516 29.62 -27.88 -18.52
C LEU A 516 29.13 -29.32 -18.72
N ASN A 517 29.70 -30.08 -19.66
CA ASN A 517 29.33 -31.48 -19.88
C ASN A 517 29.77 -32.41 -18.73
N GLU A 518 30.83 -32.07 -18.00
CA GLU A 518 31.27 -32.83 -16.82
C GLU A 518 30.24 -32.76 -15.68
N VAL A 519 29.49 -31.66 -15.60
CA VAL A 519 28.43 -31.43 -14.59
C VAL A 519 27.09 -32.09 -14.99
N LYS A 520 26.94 -32.55 -16.25
CA LYS A 520 25.71 -33.25 -16.69
C LYS A 520 25.58 -34.67 -16.11
N TYR A 521 26.69 -35.28 -15.72
CA TYR A 521 26.76 -36.70 -15.32
C TYR A 521 27.18 -36.91 -13.86
N THR A 522 27.22 -35.83 -13.07
CA THR A 522 27.35 -35.83 -11.61
C THR A 522 26.00 -35.56 -10.98
#